data_AF-A0A2N5DSB7-F1
#
_entry.id   AF-A0A2N5DSB7-F1
#
_cell.length_a   1.000
_cell.length_b   1.000
_cell.length_c   1.000
_cell.angle_alpha   90.00
_cell.angle_beta   90.00
_cell.angle_gamma   90.00
#
_symmetry.space_group_name_H-M   'P 1'
#
loop_
_entity.id
_entity.type
_entity.pdbx_description
1 polymer ?
#
loop_
_entity_poly.entity_id
_entity_poly.type
_entity_poly.pdbx_seq_one_letter_code
_entity_poly.pdbx_strand_id
1 'polypeptide(L)'
;MSADAKPSPDVNGGVAPDDVLDPKKALVPATVRVNEQRVSRGFWPKMRRVASKIPFAADALSLWWCAKDPETPTAAKGMMFAALAYFVLPTDAIPDVLPAIGFTDDAAVIAALLAIVGKNLKARHKDAAQAFLSKLSKDD
;
A
#
# COMPACT_ATOMS: atom_id res chain seq x y z
N MET A 1 -36.86 -18.27 -17.48
CA MET A 1 -35.77 -18.44 -16.50
C MET A 1 -35.16 -17.07 -16.30
N SER A 2 -35.51 -16.36 -15.22
CA SER A 2 -35.13 -14.95 -15.02
C SER A 2 -33.72 -14.84 -14.43
N ALA A 3 -32.92 -13.98 -15.05
CA ALA A 3 -31.52 -13.71 -14.76
C ALA A 3 -31.31 -12.71 -13.60
N ASP A 4 -32.11 -12.81 -12.53
CA ASP A 4 -32.05 -11.89 -11.38
C ASP A 4 -31.53 -12.58 -10.12
N ALA A 5 -30.37 -13.23 -10.22
CA ALA A 5 -29.64 -13.65 -9.02
C ALA A 5 -28.86 -12.44 -8.48
N LYS A 6 -29.42 -11.77 -7.47
CA LYS A 6 -28.69 -10.74 -6.69
C LYS A 6 -27.42 -11.36 -6.08
N PRO A 7 -26.27 -10.67 -6.11
CA PRO A 7 -25.06 -11.15 -5.48
C PRO A 7 -25.25 -11.34 -3.97
N SER A 8 -24.71 -12.41 -3.39
CA SER A 8 -24.79 -12.68 -1.96
C SER A 8 -24.28 -11.50 -1.12
N PRO A 9 -24.89 -11.20 0.05
CA PRO A 9 -24.55 -10.03 0.87
C PRO A 9 -23.13 -10.07 1.47
N ASP A 10 -22.49 -11.23 1.43
CA ASP A 10 -21.20 -11.48 2.09
C ASP A 10 -20.00 -10.99 1.27
N VAL A 11 -20.22 -10.44 0.07
CA VAL A 11 -19.18 -9.82 -0.77
C VAL A 11 -19.17 -8.30 -0.65
N ASN A 12 -19.08 -7.77 0.58
CA ASN A 12 -18.80 -6.35 0.81
C ASN A 12 -17.32 -5.99 0.58
N GLY A 13 -16.83 -6.25 -0.63
CA GLY A 13 -15.52 -5.80 -1.10
C GLY A 13 -15.71 -5.14 -2.45
N GLY A 14 -15.62 -3.81 -2.50
CA GLY A 14 -15.86 -2.98 -3.69
C GLY A 14 -14.92 -3.29 -4.85
N VAL A 15 -15.24 -4.37 -5.56
CA VAL A 15 -14.69 -4.72 -6.86
C VAL A 15 -15.80 -4.43 -7.85
N ALA A 16 -15.57 -3.45 -8.71
CA ALA A 16 -16.55 -3.10 -9.71
C ALA A 16 -16.58 -4.21 -10.78
N PRO A 17 -17.76 -4.57 -11.34
CA PRO A 17 -17.88 -5.71 -12.27
C PRO A 17 -16.93 -5.66 -13.47
N ASP A 18 -16.56 -4.45 -13.91
CA ASP A 18 -15.59 -4.16 -14.95
C ASP A 18 -14.15 -4.56 -14.61
N ASP A 19 -13.76 -4.59 -13.33
CA ASP A 19 -12.44 -5.09 -12.91
C ASP A 19 -12.28 -6.60 -13.15
N VAL A 20 -13.39 -7.34 -13.21
CA VAL A 20 -13.40 -8.78 -13.51
C VAL A 20 -13.22 -9.05 -15.01
N LEU A 21 -13.54 -8.07 -15.85
CA LEU A 21 -13.54 -8.19 -17.31
C LEU A 21 -12.21 -7.77 -17.96
N ASP A 22 -11.28 -7.18 -17.21
CA ASP A 22 -9.92 -6.89 -17.70
C ASP A 22 -9.00 -8.11 -17.52
N PRO A 23 -8.59 -8.80 -18.61
CA PRO A 23 -7.77 -10.00 -18.53
C PRO A 23 -6.41 -9.76 -17.86
N LYS A 24 -5.88 -8.52 -17.88
CA LYS A 24 -4.62 -8.20 -17.18
C LYS A 24 -4.80 -8.12 -15.68
N LYS A 25 -5.97 -7.70 -15.20
CA LYS A 25 -6.32 -7.66 -13.77
C LYS A 25 -6.82 -9.03 -13.28
N ALA A 26 -7.49 -9.79 -14.13
CA ALA A 26 -7.98 -11.13 -13.81
C ALA A 26 -6.86 -12.13 -13.48
N LEU A 27 -5.67 -11.96 -14.08
CA LEU A 27 -4.50 -12.80 -13.84
C LEU A 27 -3.67 -12.40 -12.61
N VAL A 28 -4.07 -11.33 -11.90
CA VAL A 28 -3.37 -10.89 -10.68
C VAL A 28 -3.70 -11.84 -9.52
N PRO A 29 -2.70 -12.35 -8.78
CA PRO A 29 -2.95 -13.21 -7.63
C PRO A 29 -3.90 -12.56 -6.62
N ALA A 30 -4.83 -13.34 -6.07
CA ALA A 30 -5.82 -12.83 -5.11
C ALA A 30 -5.16 -12.15 -3.88
N THR A 31 -3.97 -12.60 -3.49
CA THR A 31 -3.16 -12.00 -2.42
C THR A 31 -2.80 -10.54 -2.71
N VAL A 32 -2.43 -10.20 -3.95
CA VAL A 32 -2.12 -8.82 -4.35
C VAL A 32 -3.37 -7.96 -4.24
N ARG A 33 -4.54 -8.47 -4.66
CA ARG A 33 -5.81 -7.74 -4.56
C ARG A 33 -6.23 -7.49 -3.12
N VAL A 34 -6.08 -8.47 -2.24
CA VAL A 34 -6.34 -8.34 -0.79
C VAL A 34 -5.38 -7.30 -0.17
N ASN A 35 -4.10 -7.35 -0.53
CA ASN A 35 -3.10 -6.39 -0.07
C ASN A 35 -3.45 -4.97 -0.53
N GLU A 36 -3.81 -4.79 -1.81
CA GLU A 36 -4.24 -3.49 -2.33
C GLU A 36 -5.46 -2.95 -1.57
N GLN A 37 -6.47 -3.78 -1.30
CA GLN A 37 -7.65 -3.37 -0.52
C GLN A 37 -7.27 -2.95 0.91
N ARG A 38 -6.41 -3.73 1.57
CA ARG A 38 -5.92 -3.42 2.92
C ARG A 38 -5.15 -2.10 2.95
N VAL A 39 -4.20 -1.91 2.03
CA VAL A 39 -3.43 -0.67 1.89
C VAL A 39 -4.34 0.52 1.61
N SER A 40 -5.27 0.38 0.67
CA SER A 40 -6.16 1.49 0.28
C SER A 40 -7.04 1.96 1.45
N ARG A 41 -7.43 1.06 2.35
CA ARG A 41 -8.25 1.39 3.53
C ARG A 41 -7.43 1.97 4.69
N GLY A 42 -6.25 1.42 4.97
CA GLY A 42 -5.53 1.72 6.22
C GLY A 42 -4.27 2.58 6.08
N PHE A 43 -3.73 2.76 4.87
CA PHE A 43 -2.48 3.51 4.68
C PHE A 43 -2.58 4.96 5.13
N TRP A 44 -3.55 5.71 4.62
CA TRP A 44 -3.70 7.13 4.96
C TRP A 44 -4.01 7.38 6.44
N PRO A 45 -4.95 6.66 7.09
CA PRO A 45 -5.15 6.76 8.53
C PRO A 45 -3.88 6.47 9.34
N LYS A 46 -3.09 5.46 8.97
CA LYS A 46 -1.83 5.14 9.66
C LYS A 46 -0.80 6.25 9.44
N MET A 47 -0.55 6.66 8.19
CA MET A 47 0.41 7.72 7.85
C MET A 47 0.12 9.03 8.57
N ARG A 48 -1.14 9.49 8.63
CA ARG A 48 -1.49 10.71 9.38
C ARG A 48 -1.10 10.66 10.86
N ARG A 49 -1.08 9.47 11.46
CA ARG A 49 -0.73 9.28 12.88
C ARG A 49 0.78 9.14 13.11
N VAL A 50 1.52 8.59 12.15
CA VAL A 50 2.91 8.16 12.36
C VAL A 50 3.94 8.87 11.48
N ALA A 51 3.55 9.62 10.45
CA ALA A 51 4.46 10.22 9.47
C ALA A 51 5.57 11.07 10.11
N SER A 52 5.25 11.84 11.16
CA SER A 52 6.23 12.68 11.87
C SER A 52 7.17 11.89 12.79
N LYS A 53 6.88 10.62 13.05
CA LYS A 53 7.59 9.78 14.03
C LYS A 53 8.46 8.69 13.40
N ILE A 54 8.28 8.41 12.11
CA ILE A 54 9.00 7.33 11.41
C ILE A 54 10.01 7.89 10.40
N PRO A 55 11.27 7.43 10.40
CA PRO A 55 12.30 7.96 9.50
C PRO A 55 12.10 7.57 8.03
N PHE A 56 11.28 6.55 7.76
CA PHE A 56 10.96 6.04 6.42
C PHE A 56 9.61 6.55 5.89
N ALA A 57 9.02 7.58 6.49
CA ALA A 57 7.72 8.11 6.05
C ALA A 57 7.72 8.48 4.57
N ALA A 58 8.78 9.16 4.11
CA ALA A 58 8.96 9.56 2.71
C ALA A 58 9.03 8.35 1.77
N ASP A 59 9.67 7.27 2.21
CA ASP A 59 9.83 6.04 1.44
C ASP A 59 8.51 5.28 1.30
N ALA A 60 7.79 5.07 2.42
CA ALA A 60 6.47 4.45 2.42
C ALA A 60 5.47 5.19 1.51
N LEU A 61 5.51 6.52 1.57
CA LEU A 61 4.74 7.41 0.72
C LEU A 61 5.12 7.27 -0.75
N SER A 62 6.41 7.31 -1.07
CA SER A 62 6.90 7.14 -2.44
C SER A 62 6.47 5.80 -3.04
N LEU A 63 6.48 4.72 -2.24
CA LEU A 63 5.97 3.42 -2.63
C LEU A 63 4.46 3.42 -2.90
N TRP A 64 3.68 4.14 -2.09
CA TRP A 64 2.23 4.26 -2.30
C TRP A 64 1.90 4.89 -3.66
N TRP A 65 2.55 6.02 -4.00
CA TRP A 65 2.37 6.65 -5.31
C TRP A 65 2.88 5.75 -6.45
N CYS A 66 4.03 5.11 -6.27
CA CYS A 66 4.61 4.22 -7.27
C CYS A 66 3.70 2.99 -7.53
N ALA A 67 3.06 2.45 -6.49
CA ALA A 67 2.14 1.32 -6.62
C ALA A 67 0.85 1.69 -7.38
N LYS A 68 0.41 2.95 -7.29
CA LYS A 68 -0.77 3.47 -8.01
C LYS A 68 -0.49 3.98 -9.41
N ASP A 69 0.78 4.13 -9.80
CA ASP A 69 1.19 4.57 -11.13
C ASP A 69 0.84 3.51 -12.20
N PRO A 70 0.06 3.83 -13.26
CA PRO A 70 -0.25 2.90 -14.34
C PRO A 70 1.00 2.37 -15.06
N GLU A 71 2.11 3.12 -15.10
CA GLU A 71 3.36 2.72 -15.75
C GLU A 71 4.20 1.73 -14.93
N THR A 72 3.86 1.52 -13.65
CA THR A 72 4.59 0.56 -12.80
C THR A 72 4.22 -0.88 -13.18
N PRO A 73 5.21 -1.77 -13.42
CA PRO A 73 4.96 -3.17 -13.74
C PRO A 73 4.12 -3.88 -12.66
N THR A 74 3.18 -4.75 -13.07
CA THR A 74 2.24 -5.44 -12.16
C THR A 74 2.95 -6.23 -11.06
N ALA A 75 4.07 -6.89 -11.38
CA ALA A 75 4.88 -7.59 -10.38
C ALA A 75 5.47 -6.64 -9.32
N ALA A 76 5.93 -5.46 -9.75
CA ALA A 76 6.44 -4.44 -8.83
C ALA A 76 5.31 -3.87 -7.97
N LYS A 77 4.13 -3.61 -8.53
CA LYS A 77 2.93 -3.22 -7.76
C LYS A 77 2.58 -4.25 -6.70
N GLY A 78 2.62 -5.55 -7.05
CA GLY A 78 2.37 -6.63 -6.11
C GLY A 78 3.30 -6.61 -4.91
N MET A 79 4.61 -6.45 -5.15
CA MET A 79 5.61 -6.33 -4.08
C MET A 79 5.40 -5.06 -3.22
N MET A 80 5.10 -3.92 -3.84
CA MET A 80 4.82 -2.68 -3.13
C MET A 80 3.58 -2.78 -2.25
N PHE A 81 2.48 -3.33 -2.78
CA PHE A 81 1.28 -3.55 -1.99
C PHE A 81 1.49 -4.57 -0.88
N ALA A 82 2.34 -5.58 -1.06
CA ALA A 82 2.69 -6.52 0.00
C ALA A 82 3.42 -5.82 1.16
N ALA A 83 4.46 -5.03 0.87
CA ALA A 83 5.20 -4.30 1.90
C ALA A 83 4.32 -3.24 2.60
N LEU A 84 3.51 -2.50 1.83
CA LEU A 84 2.58 -1.53 2.39
C LEU A 84 1.46 -2.21 3.20
N ALA A 85 1.00 -3.40 2.80
CA ALA A 85 -0.02 -4.14 3.53
C ALA A 85 0.51 -4.65 4.87
N TYR A 86 1.79 -5.05 4.91
CA TYR A 86 2.50 -5.35 6.14
C TYR A 86 2.55 -4.12 7.05
N PHE A 87 3.03 -2.99 6.52
CA PHE A 87 3.04 -1.72 7.25
C PHE A 87 1.65 -1.30 7.74
N VAL A 88 0.56 -1.58 7.05
CA VAL A 88 -0.80 -1.15 7.46
C VAL A 88 -1.47 -2.10 8.46
N LEU A 89 -0.95 -3.32 8.66
CA LEU A 89 -1.58 -4.30 9.54
C LEU A 89 -1.62 -3.78 10.99
N PRO A 90 -2.76 -3.91 11.70
CA PRO A 90 -2.90 -3.45 13.07
C PRO A 90 -2.14 -4.27 14.10
N THR A 91 -1.47 -5.39 13.73
CA THR A 91 -1.00 -6.37 14.72
C THR A 91 0.26 -7.21 14.50
N ASP A 92 0.97 -7.34 13.36
CA ASP A 92 2.11 -8.33 13.29
C ASP A 92 3.13 -8.11 12.15
N ALA A 93 4.43 -8.47 12.24
CA ALA A 93 5.05 -9.65 12.89
C ALA A 93 6.33 -9.41 13.74
N ILE A 94 6.52 -8.20 14.26
CA ILE A 94 7.32 -8.01 15.49
C ILE A 94 6.51 -7.20 16.53
N PRO A 95 5.49 -7.80 17.15
CA PRO A 95 5.37 -7.67 18.58
C PRO A 95 6.54 -8.46 19.22
N ASP A 96 7.15 -7.89 20.26
CA ASP A 96 8.30 -8.39 21.08
C ASP A 96 9.63 -7.74 20.63
N VAL A 97 10.36 -6.87 21.36
CA VAL A 97 10.78 -6.92 22.78
C VAL A 97 11.16 -5.52 23.33
N LEU A 98 11.08 -4.42 22.55
CA LEU A 98 11.55 -3.09 22.98
C LEU A 98 10.37 -2.12 23.21
N PRO A 99 10.12 -1.64 24.46
CA PRO A 99 9.05 -0.69 24.77
C PRO A 99 9.20 0.72 24.12
N ALA A 100 10.05 0.89 23.09
CA ALA A 100 10.40 2.20 22.54
C ALA A 100 10.61 2.27 21.01
N ILE A 101 10.69 1.16 20.25
CA ILE A 101 11.02 1.19 18.81
C ILE A 101 10.25 0.11 18.03
N GLY A 102 8.97 0.34 17.73
CA GLY A 102 8.09 -0.63 17.05
C GLY A 102 8.06 -0.58 15.52
N PHE A 103 9.02 0.08 14.86
CA PHE A 103 9.00 0.29 13.40
C PHE A 103 10.27 -0.16 12.65
N THR A 104 11.22 -0.78 13.35
CA THR A 104 12.50 -1.19 12.75
C THR A 104 12.32 -2.21 11.64
N ASP A 105 11.42 -3.17 11.83
CA ASP A 105 11.17 -4.22 10.84
C ASP A 105 10.47 -3.69 9.59
N ASP A 106 9.47 -2.82 9.77
CA ASP A 106 8.84 -2.10 8.65
C ASP A 106 9.88 -1.31 7.84
N ALA A 107 10.82 -0.64 8.52
CA ALA A 107 11.90 0.09 7.87
C ALA A 107 12.80 -0.84 7.06
N ALA A 108 13.15 -2.02 7.62
CA ALA A 108 13.96 -3.02 6.93
C ALA A 108 13.25 -3.59 5.70
N VAL A 109 11.97 -3.93 5.82
CA VAL A 109 11.13 -4.42 4.70
C VAL A 109 11.03 -3.36 3.60
N ILE A 110 10.76 -2.10 3.97
CA ILE A 110 10.67 -0.99 3.01
C ILE A 110 12.03 -0.74 2.34
N ALA A 111 13.12 -0.74 3.08
CA ALA A 111 14.46 -0.56 2.54
C ALA A 111 14.84 -1.67 1.56
N ALA A 112 14.59 -2.93 1.93
CA ALA A 112 14.82 -4.08 1.07
C ALA A 112 13.97 -4.00 -0.21
N LEU A 113 12.70 -3.61 -0.08
CA LEU A 113 11.83 -3.42 -1.23
C LEU A 113 12.36 -2.32 -2.15
N LEU A 114 12.77 -1.17 -1.61
CA LEU A 114 13.34 -0.07 -2.39
C LEU A 114 14.59 -0.51 -3.17
N ALA A 115 15.44 -1.34 -2.59
CA ALA A 115 16.59 -1.90 -3.29
C ALA A 115 16.17 -2.76 -4.50
N ILE A 116 15.07 -3.49 -4.38
CA ILE A 116 14.54 -4.38 -5.45
C ILE A 116 13.80 -3.58 -6.54
N VAL A 117 12.95 -2.63 -6.14
CA VAL A 117 12.04 -1.92 -7.06
C VAL A 117 12.49 -0.52 -7.43
N GLY A 118 13.64 -0.06 -6.95
CA GLY A 118 14.12 1.33 -7.06
C GLY A 118 14.14 1.87 -8.49
N LYS A 119 14.37 1.02 -9.50
CA LYS A 119 14.29 1.40 -10.93
C LYS A 119 12.91 1.89 -11.38
N ASN A 120 11.84 1.50 -10.69
CA ASN A 120 10.47 1.94 -10.97
C ASN A 120 10.14 3.24 -10.22
N LEU A 121 10.96 3.63 -9.22
CA LEU A 121 10.71 4.78 -8.37
C LEU A 121 11.19 6.08 -9.04
N LYS A 122 10.28 6.72 -9.77
CA LYS A 122 10.53 7.97 -10.49
C LYS A 122 10.53 9.19 -9.57
N ALA A 123 11.19 10.27 -9.99
CA ALA A 123 11.27 11.53 -9.25
C ALA A 123 9.88 12.02 -8.80
N ARG A 124 8.89 12.01 -9.72
CA ARG A 124 7.50 12.39 -9.43
C ARG A 124 6.86 11.67 -8.23
N HIS A 125 7.25 10.42 -7.94
CA HIS A 125 6.71 9.68 -6.80
C HIS A 125 7.28 10.21 -5.48
N LYS A 126 8.56 10.56 -5.50
CA LYS A 126 9.25 11.19 -4.36
C LYS A 126 8.77 12.62 -4.16
N ASP A 127 8.56 13.37 -5.25
CA ASP A 127 8.05 14.74 -5.19
C ASP A 127 6.65 14.78 -4.58
N ALA A 128 5.77 13.85 -4.98
CA ALA A 128 4.45 13.71 -4.40
C ALA A 128 4.51 13.36 -2.89
N ALA A 129 5.46 12.49 -2.50
CA ALA A 129 5.72 12.19 -1.09
C ALA A 129 6.16 13.41 -0.28
N GLN A 130 7.11 14.18 -0.80
CA GLN A 130 7.60 15.40 -0.16
C GLN A 130 6.51 16.48 -0.06
N ALA A 131 5.69 16.63 -1.10
CA ALA A 131 4.58 17.57 -1.11
C ALA A 131 3.55 17.25 -0.03
N PHE A 132 3.27 15.97 0.22
CA PHE A 132 2.38 15.56 1.30
C PHE A 132 2.98 15.84 2.68
N LEU A 133 4.24 15.45 2.92
CA LEU A 133 4.91 15.70 4.19
C LEU A 133 4.98 17.19 4.51
N SER A 134 5.25 18.02 3.50
CA SER A 134 5.33 19.48 3.65
C SER A 134 3.98 20.13 3.99
N LYS A 135 2.86 19.53 3.59
CA LYS A 135 1.53 19.99 4.00
C LYS A 135 1.28 19.62 5.46
N LEU A 136 1.61 18.39 5.84
CA LEU A 136 1.42 17.89 7.18
C LEU A 136 2.19 18.71 8.23
N SER A 137 3.41 19.15 7.92
CA SER A 137 4.21 20.01 8.81
C SER A 137 3.75 21.47 8.90
N LYS A 138 2.84 21.93 8.03
CA LYS A 138 2.29 23.29 8.05
C LYS A 138 0.96 23.37 8.81
N ASP A 139 0.33 22.23 9.04
CA ASP A 139 -0.96 22.09 9.72
C ASP A 139 -0.80 21.78 11.23
N ASP A 140 0.44 21.54 11.69
CA ASP A 140 0.85 21.40 13.10
C ASP A 140 1.29 22.75 13.70
#